data_AF-A0AAD6ZSS7-F1
#
_entry.id   AF-A0AAD6ZSS7-F1
#
_cell.length_a   1.000
_cell.length_b   1.000
_cell.length_c   1.000
_cell.angle_alpha   90.00
_cell.angle_beta   90.00
_cell.angle_gamma   90.00
#
_symmetry.space_group_name_H-M   'P 1'
#
loop_
_entity.id
_entity.type
_entity.pdbx_description
1 polymer ?
#
loop_
_entity_poly.entity_id
_entity_poly.type
_entity_poly.pdbx_seq_one_letter_code
_entity_poly.pdbx_strand_id
1 'polypeptide(L)'
;MLPGKPKIFHGRQTELEEITKLLNQDSARIVILGPGGIGKTSLAKAALHHPEVFPNYQHSYFVPCDSASTGIEVAAVIGAHLGLKPARDLTKAVLQYLSGQPASLLILDNLETAWDPIESRNGVEELLSQLTDIFHLALLVTMRGAERPAKVRWTRPFLMPLKPLSPEAARQTFEDIADEFHEPQVIDRLLNLTDNMPLAVALIAHLVDYEGSSNILARWETERTSMLSAGRGRVSDMDASIRISLSSPRLTSSPGALDLLSLLSMLPDGLSDQDLLQSQLPIKDVLAGKSVLLGSSLAYNDDRKRLKSLVPIREHMEKFHPPARSLVQALRKYFHLLLDLYTEYRGSHQADHVNQIQPNLGNVHRLLHQGLQADNPDLEDTIACTLSLNTFSIATGHGRIRLMDKIPDVLQPNNHELHVKFITTVFKSLLDQPIKNPETLAAHAIEHLQHVDDLVIHGG
;
A
#
# COMPACT_ATOMS: atom_id res chain seq x y z
N MET A 1 15.98 -2.50 31.30
CA MET A 1 14.56 -2.72 31.61
C MET A 1 13.86 -3.21 30.34
N LEU A 2 12.93 -4.16 30.45
CA LEU A 2 12.15 -4.60 29.29
C LEU A 2 11.08 -3.55 28.92
N PRO A 3 10.73 -3.40 27.64
CA PRO A 3 9.63 -2.54 27.23
C PRO A 3 8.30 -3.05 27.78
N GLY A 4 7.33 -2.16 28.00
CA GLY A 4 5.99 -2.56 28.44
C GLY A 4 5.23 -3.40 27.41
N LYS A 5 4.36 -4.29 27.89
CA LYS A 5 3.41 -5.05 27.07
C LYS A 5 2.43 -4.08 26.37
N PRO A 6 2.09 -4.29 25.08
CA PRO A 6 1.03 -3.54 24.42
C PRO A 6 -0.29 -3.65 25.18
N LYS A 7 -0.97 -2.52 25.37
CA LYS A 7 -2.26 -2.46 26.09
C LYS A 7 -3.44 -2.78 25.18
N ILE A 8 -3.39 -2.30 23.95
CA ILE A 8 -4.35 -2.58 22.88
C ILE A 8 -3.64 -3.49 21.88
N PHE A 9 -4.15 -4.71 21.70
CA PHE A 9 -3.50 -5.75 20.88
C PHE A 9 -4.52 -6.75 20.33
N HIS A 10 -5.02 -6.48 19.12
CA HIS A 10 -6.05 -7.27 18.44
C HIS A 10 -5.56 -7.84 17.11
N GLY A 11 -6.15 -8.96 16.68
CA GLY A 11 -5.95 -9.53 15.33
C GLY A 11 -4.56 -10.07 15.04
N ARG A 12 -3.80 -10.44 16.07
CA ARG A 12 -2.42 -10.96 15.97
C ARG A 12 -2.20 -12.26 16.74
N GLN A 13 -3.30 -12.91 17.15
CA GLN A 13 -3.27 -14.12 17.95
C GLN A 13 -2.57 -15.26 17.21
N THR A 14 -2.90 -15.47 15.92
CA THR A 14 -2.26 -16.50 15.09
C THR A 14 -0.76 -16.32 15.01
N GLU A 15 -0.27 -15.12 14.67
CA GLU A 15 1.17 -14.87 14.56
C GLU A 15 1.87 -14.95 15.92
N LEU A 16 1.19 -14.56 17.00
CA LEU A 16 1.72 -14.68 18.37
C LEU A 16 1.85 -16.15 18.81
N GLU A 17 0.86 -16.99 18.48
CA GLU A 17 0.90 -18.43 18.73
C GLU A 17 2.02 -19.11 17.93
N GLU A 18 2.19 -18.74 16.66
CA GLU A 18 3.30 -19.22 15.83
C GLU A 18 4.67 -18.83 16.43
N ILE A 19 4.84 -17.57 16.81
CA ILE A 19 6.08 -17.10 17.47
C ILE A 19 6.31 -17.86 18.78
N THR A 20 5.29 -18.01 19.61
CA THR A 20 5.37 -18.71 20.90
C THR A 20 5.82 -20.16 20.71
N LYS A 21 5.20 -20.88 19.77
CA LYS A 21 5.56 -22.25 19.43
C LYS A 21 7.00 -22.36 18.95
N LEU A 22 7.48 -21.41 18.14
CA LEU A 22 8.85 -21.37 17.66
C LEU A 22 9.84 -21.06 18.80
N LEU A 23 9.51 -20.12 19.69
CA LEU A 23 10.33 -19.75 20.85
C LEU A 23 10.40 -20.85 21.91
N ASN A 24 9.51 -21.84 21.90
CA ASN A 24 9.60 -23.02 22.77
C ASN A 24 10.55 -24.10 22.24
N GLN A 25 11.17 -23.88 21.06
CA GLN A 25 12.21 -24.75 20.52
C GLN A 25 13.60 -24.26 20.96
N ASP A 26 14.56 -25.18 21.08
CA ASP A 26 15.96 -24.82 21.35
C ASP A 26 16.52 -23.92 20.24
N SER A 27 17.18 -22.82 20.63
CA SER A 27 17.87 -21.89 19.71
C SER A 27 16.96 -21.30 18.61
N ALA A 28 15.77 -20.81 18.96
CA ALA A 28 14.85 -20.21 18.00
C ALA A 28 15.45 -18.99 17.29
N ARG A 29 15.31 -18.89 15.96
CA ARG A 29 15.80 -17.79 15.11
C ARG A 29 14.63 -17.29 14.27
N ILE A 30 14.02 -16.19 14.68
CA ILE A 30 12.75 -15.70 14.14
C ILE A 30 12.96 -14.30 13.59
N VAL A 31 12.30 -13.98 12.48
CA VAL A 31 12.24 -12.62 11.93
C VAL A 31 10.81 -12.25 11.61
N ILE A 32 10.37 -11.11 12.15
CA ILE A 32 9.06 -10.51 11.92
C ILE A 32 9.23 -9.43 10.84
N LEU A 33 8.58 -9.63 9.71
CA LEU A 33 8.70 -8.80 8.50
C LEU A 33 7.40 -8.05 8.20
N GLY A 34 7.47 -7.02 7.38
CA GLY A 34 6.31 -6.26 6.90
C GLY A 34 6.53 -4.75 6.85
N PRO A 35 5.53 -3.98 6.35
CA PRO A 35 5.67 -2.54 6.16
C PRO A 35 5.83 -1.75 7.47
N GLY A 36 6.20 -0.47 7.35
CA GLY A 36 6.22 0.46 8.47
C GLY A 36 4.84 0.60 9.11
N GLY A 37 4.76 0.64 10.44
CA GLY A 37 3.47 0.82 11.14
C GLY A 37 2.56 -0.42 11.18
N ILE A 38 2.99 -1.58 10.66
CA ILE A 38 2.17 -2.81 10.64
C ILE A 38 2.08 -3.56 11.99
N GLY A 39 2.78 -3.07 13.03
CA GLY A 39 2.72 -3.65 14.38
C GLY A 39 3.80 -4.69 14.72
N LYS A 40 4.90 -4.79 13.95
CA LYS A 40 6.01 -5.75 14.21
C LYS A 40 6.57 -5.66 15.64
N THR A 41 6.92 -4.44 16.06
CA THR A 41 7.43 -4.15 17.41
C THR A 41 6.42 -4.50 18.49
N SER A 42 5.13 -4.22 18.27
CA SER A 42 4.05 -4.59 19.20
C SER A 42 3.93 -6.11 19.33
N LEU A 43 4.01 -6.85 18.22
CA LEU A 43 4.00 -8.31 18.21
C LEU A 43 5.22 -8.90 18.93
N ALA A 44 6.43 -8.36 18.70
CA ALA A 44 7.64 -8.76 19.41
C ALA A 44 7.52 -8.54 20.93
N LYS A 45 6.97 -7.38 21.35
CA LYS A 45 6.69 -7.09 22.76
C LYS A 45 5.61 -8.03 23.34
N ALA A 46 4.57 -8.35 22.57
CA ALA A 46 3.55 -9.31 23.02
C ALA A 46 4.14 -10.71 23.25
N ALA A 47 5.00 -11.19 22.33
CA ALA A 47 5.70 -12.46 22.46
C ALA A 47 6.65 -12.49 23.67
N LEU A 48 7.42 -11.42 23.88
CA LEU A 48 8.31 -11.25 25.03
C LEU A 48 7.58 -11.41 26.37
N HIS A 49 6.34 -10.90 26.46
CA HIS A 49 5.51 -10.95 27.66
C HIS A 49 4.54 -12.15 27.68
N HIS A 50 4.67 -13.11 26.75
CA HIS A 50 3.74 -14.23 26.67
C HIS A 50 3.96 -15.21 27.84
N PRO A 51 2.90 -15.69 28.52
CA PRO A 51 3.04 -16.56 29.70
C PRO A 51 3.80 -17.86 29.47
N GLU A 52 3.77 -18.39 28.25
CA GLU A 52 4.51 -19.61 27.88
C GLU A 52 5.96 -19.33 27.49
N VAL A 53 6.29 -18.11 27.07
CA VAL A 53 7.64 -17.74 26.60
C VAL A 53 8.47 -17.20 27.76
N PHE A 54 7.91 -16.27 28.53
CA PHE A 54 8.62 -15.54 29.57
C PHE A 54 9.34 -16.45 30.60
N PRO A 55 8.75 -17.56 31.08
CA PRO A 55 9.42 -18.45 32.03
C PRO A 55 10.57 -19.28 31.44
N ASN A 56 10.61 -19.46 30.10
CA ASN A 56 11.60 -20.34 29.45
C ASN A 56 12.97 -19.66 29.30
N TYR A 57 13.01 -18.33 29.41
CA TYR A 57 14.23 -17.54 29.24
C TYR A 57 14.59 -16.83 30.54
N GLN A 58 15.74 -17.18 31.11
CA GLN A 58 16.22 -16.56 32.36
C GLN A 58 16.60 -15.09 32.15
N HIS A 59 17.05 -14.76 30.94
CA HIS A 59 17.31 -13.40 30.53
C HIS A 59 16.60 -13.07 29.22
N SER A 60 16.02 -11.88 29.15
CA SER A 60 15.47 -11.34 27.92
C SER A 60 16.03 -9.94 27.70
N TYR A 61 16.41 -9.66 26.47
CA TYR A 61 17.00 -8.40 26.06
C TYR A 61 16.19 -7.86 24.89
N PHE A 62 15.74 -6.61 25.00
CA PHE A 62 15.09 -5.90 23.91
C PHE A 62 15.98 -4.73 23.50
N VAL A 63 16.51 -4.79 22.29
CA VAL A 63 17.53 -3.88 21.79
C VAL A 63 16.97 -3.14 20.56
N PRO A 64 16.58 -1.87 20.68
CA PRO A 64 16.26 -1.03 19.54
C PRO A 64 17.53 -0.71 18.74
N CYS A 65 17.54 -1.02 17.45
CA CYS A 65 18.69 -0.87 16.55
C CYS A 65 18.55 0.32 15.59
N ASP A 66 17.57 1.19 15.81
CA ASP A 66 17.26 2.37 14.98
C ASP A 66 18.36 3.44 14.97
N SER A 67 19.25 3.44 15.96
CA SER A 67 20.42 4.32 16.01
C SER A 67 21.69 3.73 15.38
N ALA A 68 21.66 2.47 14.91
CA ALA A 68 22.84 1.78 14.39
C ALA A 68 22.79 1.69 12.85
N SER A 69 23.94 1.92 12.21
CA SER A 69 24.12 1.91 10.76
C SER A 69 25.02 0.76 10.29
N THR A 70 25.76 0.10 11.18
CA THR A 70 26.67 -1.00 10.85
C THR A 70 26.59 -2.15 11.84
N GLY A 71 27.09 -3.34 11.47
CA GLY A 71 27.15 -4.49 12.39
C GLY A 71 27.93 -4.20 13.68
N ILE A 72 29.01 -3.42 13.60
CA ILE A 72 29.79 -3.00 14.79
C ILE A 72 28.95 -2.09 15.69
N GLU A 73 28.19 -1.17 15.12
CA GLU A 73 27.29 -0.29 15.88
C GLU A 73 26.12 -1.08 16.49
N VAL A 74 25.57 -2.07 15.79
CA VAL A 74 24.56 -2.99 16.37
C VAL A 74 25.14 -3.71 17.59
N ALA A 75 26.36 -4.27 17.48
CA ALA A 75 27.04 -4.87 18.61
C ALA A 75 27.27 -3.87 19.76
N ALA A 76 27.59 -2.61 19.44
CA ALA A 76 27.75 -1.57 20.44
C ALA A 76 26.44 -1.25 21.19
N VAL A 77 25.33 -1.15 20.46
CA VAL A 77 24.00 -0.93 21.05
C VAL A 77 23.60 -2.13 21.91
N ILE A 78 23.85 -3.37 21.48
CA ILE A 78 23.65 -4.57 22.31
C ILE A 78 24.49 -4.46 23.59
N GLY A 79 25.80 -4.19 23.47
CA GLY A 79 26.71 -4.07 24.61
C GLY A 79 26.25 -3.02 25.64
N ALA A 80 25.74 -1.87 25.17
CA ALA A 80 25.18 -0.84 26.04
C ALA A 80 23.93 -1.34 26.81
N HIS A 81 23.04 -2.09 26.15
CA HIS A 81 21.85 -2.68 26.80
C HIS A 81 22.20 -3.80 27.79
N LEU A 82 23.32 -4.49 27.58
CA LEU A 82 23.89 -5.48 28.49
C LEU A 82 24.69 -4.84 29.65
N GLY A 83 24.90 -3.52 29.63
CA GLY A 83 25.72 -2.82 30.64
C GLY A 83 27.21 -3.11 30.52
N LEU A 84 27.69 -3.51 29.34
CA LEU A 84 29.11 -3.77 29.10
C LEU A 84 29.89 -2.46 29.04
N LYS A 85 31.11 -2.48 29.58
CA LYS A 85 32.05 -1.37 29.43
C LYS A 85 32.57 -1.30 28.00
N PRO A 86 32.94 -0.11 27.49
CA PRO A 86 33.62 0.03 26.21
C PRO A 86 34.84 -0.90 26.15
N ALA A 87 34.96 -1.64 25.06
CA ALA A 87 36.05 -2.58 24.81
C ALA A 87 36.63 -2.32 23.42
N ARG A 88 37.90 -2.70 23.22
CA ARG A 88 38.57 -2.60 21.90
C ARG A 88 37.86 -3.42 20.83
N ASP A 89 37.31 -4.57 21.21
CA ASP A 89 36.47 -5.42 20.38
C ASP A 89 35.16 -5.69 21.13
N LEU A 90 34.20 -4.77 20.95
CA LEU A 90 32.92 -4.81 21.63
C LEU A 90 32.05 -5.96 21.12
N THR A 91 32.16 -6.32 19.85
CA THR A 91 31.50 -7.51 19.26
C THR A 91 31.90 -8.77 20.01
N LYS A 92 33.22 -9.00 20.17
CA LYS A 92 33.71 -10.16 20.91
C LYS A 92 33.26 -10.15 22.37
N ALA A 93 33.25 -9.00 23.03
CA ALA A 93 32.78 -8.86 24.41
C ALA A 93 31.29 -9.21 24.56
N VAL A 94 30.45 -8.78 23.62
CA VAL A 94 29.01 -9.12 23.57
C VAL A 94 28.82 -10.62 23.38
N LEU A 95 29.50 -11.22 22.40
CA LEU A 95 29.40 -12.66 22.13
C LEU A 95 29.86 -13.49 23.34
N GLN A 96 30.96 -13.10 23.98
CA GLN A 96 31.45 -13.76 25.18
C GLN A 96 30.47 -13.62 26.35
N TYR A 97 29.89 -12.43 26.55
CA TYR A 97 28.91 -12.21 27.61
C TYR A 97 27.67 -13.09 27.41
N LEU A 98 27.07 -13.07 26.22
CA LEU A 98 25.87 -13.85 25.89
C LEU A 98 26.13 -15.36 25.94
N SER A 99 27.32 -15.80 25.52
CA SER A 99 27.73 -17.21 25.63
C SER A 99 27.86 -17.70 27.08
N GLY A 100 28.14 -16.78 28.02
CA GLY A 100 28.21 -17.11 29.45
C GLY A 100 26.86 -17.04 30.17
N GLN A 101 25.80 -16.56 29.51
CA GLN A 101 24.46 -16.50 30.09
C GLN A 101 23.76 -17.87 30.03
N PRO A 102 22.78 -18.13 30.90
CA PRO A 102 21.81 -19.20 30.70
C PRO A 102 20.87 -18.90 29.50
N ALA A 103 19.86 -19.75 29.30
CA ALA A 103 18.84 -19.59 28.25
C ALA A 103 18.35 -18.14 28.14
N SER A 104 18.64 -17.50 27.00
CA SER A 104 18.45 -16.07 26.81
C SER A 104 17.67 -15.79 25.52
N LEU A 105 16.79 -14.79 25.56
CA LEU A 105 16.09 -14.26 24.39
C LEU A 105 16.65 -12.87 24.04
N LEU A 106 17.20 -12.72 22.84
CA LEU A 106 17.64 -11.44 22.30
C LEU A 106 16.67 -10.98 21.20
N ILE A 107 16.06 -9.82 21.41
CA ILE A 107 15.19 -9.15 20.45
C ILE A 107 15.94 -7.97 19.86
N LEU A 108 16.16 -7.98 18.53
CA LEU A 108 16.71 -6.87 17.78
C LEU A 108 15.58 -6.17 17.02
N ASP A 109 15.19 -4.98 17.46
CA ASP A 109 14.06 -4.23 16.90
C ASP A 109 14.54 -3.19 15.89
N ASN A 110 13.87 -3.07 14.74
CA ASN A 110 14.20 -2.14 13.64
C ASN A 110 15.62 -2.33 13.07
N LEU A 111 16.04 -3.58 12.85
CA LEU A 111 17.39 -3.89 12.36
C LEU A 111 17.64 -3.42 10.91
N GLU A 112 16.59 -3.06 10.16
CA GLU A 112 16.73 -2.56 8.78
C GLU A 112 17.66 -1.35 8.67
N THR A 113 17.73 -0.49 9.69
CA THR A 113 18.58 0.73 9.64
C THR A 113 20.04 0.39 9.38
N ALA A 114 20.53 -0.66 10.03
CA ALA A 114 21.90 -1.15 9.84
C ALA A 114 22.03 -2.12 8.65
N TRP A 115 20.98 -2.89 8.35
CA TRP A 115 21.05 -4.00 7.39
C TRP A 115 20.68 -3.62 5.95
N ASP A 116 19.86 -2.60 5.74
CA ASP A 116 19.39 -2.19 4.41
C ASP A 116 20.50 -1.66 3.48
N PRO A 117 21.46 -0.82 3.96
CA PRO A 117 22.57 -0.35 3.13
C PRO A 117 23.50 -1.49 2.68
N ILE A 118 23.87 -1.50 1.39
CA ILE A 118 24.64 -2.60 0.79
C ILE A 118 26.04 -2.71 1.43
N GLU A 119 26.63 -1.59 1.80
CA GLU A 119 27.99 -1.49 2.34
C GLU A 119 28.10 -2.09 3.74
N SER A 120 27.06 -1.96 4.56
CA SER A 120 27.02 -2.46 5.95
C SER A 120 26.38 -3.85 6.08
N ARG A 121 25.56 -4.25 5.10
CA ARG A 121 24.76 -5.48 5.11
C ARG A 121 25.53 -6.74 5.49
N ASN A 122 26.69 -6.97 4.84
CA ASN A 122 27.51 -8.16 5.09
C ASN A 122 28.04 -8.21 6.54
N GLY A 123 28.36 -7.04 7.13
CA GLY A 123 28.82 -6.95 8.51
C GLY A 123 27.72 -7.23 9.52
N VAL A 124 26.48 -6.80 9.24
CA VAL A 124 25.32 -7.15 10.07
C VAL A 124 25.01 -8.64 9.98
N GLU A 125 25.04 -9.22 8.77
CA GLU A 125 24.81 -10.66 8.57
C GLU A 125 25.89 -11.52 9.25
N GLU A 126 27.14 -11.06 9.28
CA GLU A 126 28.22 -11.72 10.03
C GLU A 126 27.96 -11.70 11.54
N LEU A 127 27.55 -10.55 12.10
CA LEU A 127 27.18 -10.46 13.51
C LEU A 127 26.01 -11.40 13.83
N LEU A 128 24.97 -11.42 12.99
CA LEU A 128 23.83 -12.31 13.19
C LEU A 128 24.26 -13.79 13.15
N SER A 129 25.14 -14.17 12.21
CA SER A 129 25.71 -15.52 12.15
C SER A 129 26.38 -15.88 13.48
N GLN A 130 27.27 -15.01 13.99
CA GLN A 130 28.00 -15.23 15.24
C GLN A 130 27.07 -15.31 16.46
N LEU A 131 26.03 -14.47 16.53
CA LEU A 131 25.02 -14.56 17.58
C LEU A 131 24.29 -15.90 17.53
N THR A 132 24.00 -16.39 16.32
CA THR A 132 23.23 -17.61 16.12
C THR A 132 24.02 -18.90 16.37
N ASP A 133 25.34 -18.81 16.53
CA ASP A 133 26.21 -19.92 16.95
C ASP A 133 26.12 -20.18 18.47
N ILE A 134 25.54 -19.26 19.24
CA ILE A 134 25.33 -19.41 20.68
C ILE A 134 24.12 -20.33 20.91
N PHE A 135 24.38 -21.55 21.38
CA PHE A 135 23.38 -22.62 21.48
C PHE A 135 22.14 -22.25 22.32
N HIS A 136 22.31 -21.59 23.45
CA HIS A 136 21.21 -21.23 24.37
C HIS A 136 20.63 -19.83 24.11
N LEU A 137 20.97 -19.19 22.99
CA LEU A 137 20.44 -17.89 22.59
C LEU A 137 19.33 -18.06 21.56
N ALA A 138 18.12 -17.66 21.94
CA ALA A 138 17.05 -17.40 20.98
C ALA A 138 17.18 -15.96 20.45
N LEU A 139 16.97 -15.80 19.15
CA LEU A 139 17.05 -14.54 18.43
C LEU A 139 15.71 -14.24 17.76
N LEU A 140 15.15 -13.08 18.06
CA LEU A 140 13.99 -12.54 17.36
C LEU A 140 14.35 -11.18 16.78
N VAL A 141 14.14 -11.00 15.48
CA VAL A 141 14.45 -9.76 14.77
C VAL A 141 13.16 -9.15 14.24
N THR A 142 13.00 -7.83 14.34
CA THR A 142 11.98 -7.11 13.58
C THR A 142 12.65 -6.27 12.50
N MET A 143 12.05 -6.26 11.30
CA MET A 143 12.55 -5.40 10.23
C MET A 143 11.49 -5.06 9.19
N ARG A 144 11.67 -3.91 8.55
CA ARG A 144 10.88 -3.51 7.37
C ARG A 144 11.20 -4.39 6.16
N GLY A 145 10.22 -4.51 5.27
CA GLY A 145 10.36 -5.28 4.04
C GLY A 145 9.95 -6.75 4.18
N ALA A 146 10.23 -7.52 3.14
CA ALA A 146 9.90 -8.94 3.02
C ALA A 146 11.14 -9.84 2.87
N GLU A 147 12.34 -9.26 2.86
CA GLU A 147 13.59 -9.99 2.73
C GLU A 147 14.21 -10.32 4.10
N ARG A 148 14.75 -11.52 4.25
CA ARG A 148 15.43 -11.96 5.48
C ARG A 148 16.95 -11.79 5.34
N PRO A 149 17.68 -11.43 6.41
CA PRO A 149 19.14 -11.45 6.42
C PRO A 149 19.69 -12.82 6.03
N ALA A 150 20.73 -12.82 5.21
CA ALA A 150 21.44 -14.04 4.86
C ALA A 150 22.33 -14.50 6.04
N LYS A 151 23.08 -15.60 5.83
CA LYS A 151 23.96 -16.25 6.81
C LYS A 151 23.31 -16.77 8.10
N VAL A 152 22.00 -16.56 8.29
CA VAL A 152 21.23 -17.12 9.41
C VAL A 152 20.36 -18.26 8.92
N ARG A 153 20.44 -19.41 9.60
CA ARG A 153 19.50 -20.52 9.40
C ARG A 153 18.21 -20.23 10.19
N TRP A 154 17.33 -19.40 9.64
CA TRP A 154 16.04 -19.05 10.25
C TRP A 154 15.19 -20.29 10.56
N THR A 155 14.54 -20.31 11.72
CA THR A 155 13.69 -21.42 12.18
C THR A 155 12.46 -21.56 11.28
N ARG A 156 12.06 -22.81 11.00
CA ARG A 156 10.91 -23.14 10.16
C ARG A 156 9.72 -23.62 10.99
N PRO A 157 8.46 -23.40 10.55
CA PRO A 157 8.07 -22.64 9.35
C PRO A 157 8.40 -21.16 9.46
N PHE A 158 8.57 -20.49 8.32
CA PHE A 158 8.82 -19.06 8.32
C PHE A 158 7.53 -18.30 8.60
N LEU A 159 7.60 -17.29 9.49
CA LEU A 159 6.54 -16.31 9.63
C LEU A 159 6.39 -15.54 8.32
N MET A 160 5.18 -15.48 7.79
CA MET A 160 4.88 -14.65 6.63
C MET A 160 5.00 -13.16 7.03
N PRO A 161 5.38 -12.25 6.09
CA PRO A 161 5.33 -10.82 6.36
C PRO A 161 3.93 -10.42 6.86
N LEU A 162 3.88 -9.58 7.89
CA LEU A 162 2.63 -9.17 8.50
C LEU A 162 1.74 -8.43 7.49
N LYS A 163 0.48 -8.86 7.43
CA LYS A 163 -0.58 -8.20 6.67
C LYS A 163 -1.30 -7.15 7.53
N PRO A 164 -2.08 -6.22 6.94
CA PRO A 164 -2.97 -5.36 7.71
C PRO A 164 -3.93 -6.16 8.59
N LEU A 165 -4.55 -5.50 9.57
CA LEU A 165 -5.51 -6.17 10.46
C LEU A 165 -6.74 -6.63 9.67
N SER A 166 -7.43 -7.64 10.20
CA SER A 166 -8.78 -7.92 9.72
C SER A 166 -9.69 -6.71 10.02
N PRO A 167 -10.76 -6.50 9.25
CA PRO A 167 -11.72 -5.42 9.52
C PRO A 167 -12.23 -5.44 10.97
N GLU A 168 -12.48 -6.63 11.52
CA GLU A 168 -12.95 -6.81 12.90
C GLU A 168 -11.90 -6.38 13.92
N ALA A 169 -10.64 -6.79 13.74
CA ALA A 169 -9.56 -6.41 14.64
C ALA A 169 -9.20 -4.92 14.53
N ALA A 170 -9.31 -4.33 13.33
CA ALA A 170 -9.13 -2.91 13.11
C ALA A 170 -10.23 -2.11 13.83
N ARG A 171 -11.49 -2.57 13.75
CA ARG A 171 -12.61 -2.00 14.48
C ARG A 171 -12.43 -2.10 15.99
N GLN A 172 -12.05 -3.27 16.52
CA GLN A 172 -11.75 -3.44 17.95
C GLN A 172 -10.63 -2.49 18.42
N THR A 173 -9.58 -2.35 17.61
CA THR A 173 -8.48 -1.42 17.91
C THR A 173 -8.95 0.02 17.92
N PHE A 174 -9.84 0.40 16.99
CA PHE A 174 -10.43 1.72 16.93
C PHE A 174 -11.31 2.01 18.15
N GLU A 175 -12.20 1.09 18.50
CA GLU A 175 -13.15 1.20 19.60
C GLU A 175 -12.46 1.21 20.98
N ASP A 176 -11.33 0.51 21.14
CA ASP A 176 -10.51 0.58 22.36
C ASP A 176 -9.79 1.95 22.53
N ILE A 177 -9.70 2.76 21.46
CA ILE A 177 -9.01 4.06 21.46
C ILE A 177 -10.00 5.22 21.52
N ALA A 178 -11.07 5.18 20.73
CA ALA A 178 -12.09 6.23 20.66
C ALA A 178 -13.33 5.79 21.46
N ASP A 179 -13.54 6.39 22.63
CA ASP A 179 -14.52 5.96 23.64
C ASP A 179 -15.97 6.42 23.35
N GLU A 180 -16.34 6.61 22.07
CA GLU A 180 -17.64 7.16 21.65
C GLU A 180 -18.45 6.23 20.73
N PHE A 181 -19.78 6.26 20.89
CA PHE A 181 -20.72 5.61 19.98
C PHE A 181 -20.72 6.33 18.62
N HIS A 182 -19.96 5.81 17.68
CA HIS A 182 -20.00 6.27 16.29
C HIS A 182 -20.90 5.39 15.43
N GLU A 183 -21.50 5.99 14.40
CA GLU A 183 -22.26 5.23 13.41
C GLU A 183 -21.36 4.17 12.75
N PRO A 184 -21.75 2.88 12.76
CA PRO A 184 -20.89 1.81 12.26
C PRO A 184 -20.39 2.02 10.82
N GLN A 185 -21.22 2.63 9.97
CA GLN A 185 -20.90 2.92 8.56
C GLN A 185 -19.80 3.99 8.42
N VAL A 186 -19.74 4.95 9.34
CA VAL A 186 -18.71 6.00 9.35
C VAL A 186 -17.36 5.38 9.75
N ILE A 187 -17.36 4.50 10.75
CA ILE A 187 -16.16 3.75 11.15
C ILE A 187 -15.65 2.92 9.99
N ASP A 188 -16.52 2.15 9.31
CA ASP A 188 -16.11 1.31 8.18
C ASP A 188 -15.48 2.14 7.05
N ARG A 189 -16.01 3.33 6.77
CA ARG A 189 -15.41 4.25 5.81
C ARG A 189 -14.01 4.70 6.25
N LEU A 190 -13.85 5.11 7.50
CA LEU A 190 -12.54 5.51 8.05
C LEU A 190 -11.52 4.37 8.02
N LEU A 191 -11.92 3.16 8.43
CA LEU A 191 -11.06 1.98 8.41
C LEU A 191 -10.61 1.63 6.99
N ASN A 192 -11.52 1.72 6.00
CA ASN A 192 -11.17 1.54 4.59
C ASN A 192 -10.14 2.56 4.09
N LEU A 193 -10.16 3.80 4.60
CA LEU A 193 -9.16 4.83 4.25
C LEU A 193 -7.76 4.53 4.85
N THR A 194 -7.68 3.64 5.84
CA THR A 194 -6.42 3.21 6.45
C THR A 194 -5.90 1.89 5.89
N ASP A 195 -6.66 1.20 5.05
CA ASP A 195 -6.42 -0.21 4.70
C ASP A 195 -6.19 -1.10 5.93
N ASN A 196 -6.83 -0.80 7.07
CA ASN A 196 -6.66 -1.50 8.35
C ASN A 196 -5.20 -1.57 8.84
N MET A 197 -4.36 -0.61 8.44
CA MET A 197 -2.99 -0.48 8.94
C MET A 197 -3.00 -0.08 10.42
N PRO A 198 -2.45 -0.87 11.35
CA PRO A 198 -2.54 -0.59 12.80
C PRO A 198 -2.17 0.83 13.20
N LEU A 199 -1.06 1.35 12.67
CA LEU A 199 -0.62 2.72 12.96
C LEU A 199 -1.62 3.77 12.47
N ALA A 200 -2.14 3.62 11.25
CA ALA A 200 -3.10 4.56 10.68
C ALA A 200 -4.47 4.47 11.39
N VAL A 201 -4.91 3.26 11.74
CA VAL A 201 -6.12 3.03 12.55
C VAL A 201 -6.00 3.73 13.90
N ALA A 202 -4.90 3.54 14.62
CA ALA A 202 -4.68 4.18 15.92
C ALA A 202 -4.64 5.72 15.81
N LEU A 203 -3.99 6.24 14.78
CA LEU A 203 -3.91 7.69 14.55
C LEU A 203 -5.27 8.29 14.23
N ILE A 204 -6.07 7.68 13.35
CA ILE A 204 -7.43 8.14 13.09
C ILE A 204 -8.28 8.02 14.36
N ALA A 205 -8.20 6.92 15.10
CA ALA A 205 -9.00 6.73 16.31
C ALA A 205 -8.71 7.83 17.35
N HIS A 206 -7.44 8.18 17.58
CA HIS A 206 -7.07 9.30 18.46
C HIS A 206 -7.58 10.66 17.96
N LEU A 207 -7.60 10.89 16.65
CA LEU A 207 -8.16 12.12 16.08
C LEU A 207 -9.68 12.16 16.24
N VAL A 208 -10.35 11.02 16.10
CA VAL A 208 -11.81 10.90 16.29
C VAL A 208 -12.19 11.11 17.74
N ASP A 209 -11.45 10.53 18.69
CA ASP A 209 -11.65 10.72 20.13
C ASP A 209 -11.59 12.21 20.54
N TYR A 210 -10.79 13.01 19.83
CA TYR A 210 -10.64 14.44 20.09
C TYR A 210 -11.58 15.35 19.29
N GLU A 211 -11.87 15.03 18.01
CA GLU A 211 -12.55 15.94 17.07
C GLU A 211 -13.89 15.43 16.54
N GLY A 212 -14.23 14.16 16.74
CA GLY A 212 -15.43 13.51 16.23
C GLY A 212 -15.33 13.00 14.79
N SER A 213 -16.01 11.89 14.51
CA SER A 213 -15.82 11.10 13.27
C SER A 213 -16.25 11.81 11.97
N SER A 214 -17.32 12.61 12.00
CA SER A 214 -17.77 13.38 10.83
C SER A 214 -16.76 14.46 10.41
N ASN A 215 -16.14 15.13 11.38
CA ASN A 215 -15.11 16.15 11.12
C ASN A 215 -13.86 15.52 10.52
N ILE A 216 -13.44 14.36 11.03
CA ILE A 216 -12.29 13.63 10.51
C ILE A 216 -12.53 13.13 9.08
N LEU A 217 -13.74 12.65 8.77
CA LEU A 217 -14.10 12.30 7.39
C LEU A 217 -14.01 13.50 6.45
N ALA A 218 -14.55 14.66 6.84
CA ALA A 218 -14.50 15.87 6.02
C ALA A 218 -13.06 16.37 5.83
N ARG A 219 -12.24 16.38 6.89
CA ARG A 219 -10.83 16.76 6.81
C ARG A 219 -10.01 15.82 5.95
N TRP A 220 -10.32 14.52 5.96
CA TRP A 220 -9.62 13.55 5.12
C TRP A 220 -9.69 13.92 3.65
N GLU A 221 -10.83 14.44 3.17
CA GLU A 221 -11.00 14.83 1.76
C GLU A 221 -9.92 15.81 1.30
N THR A 222 -9.51 16.73 2.17
CA THR A 222 -8.51 17.78 1.90
C THR A 222 -7.10 17.45 2.36
N GLU A 223 -6.93 16.84 3.55
CA GLU A 223 -5.62 16.70 4.20
C GLU A 223 -4.95 15.35 3.93
N ARG A 224 -5.74 14.30 3.68
CA ARG A 224 -5.28 12.92 3.48
C ARG A 224 -4.34 12.46 4.59
N THR A 225 -3.26 11.74 4.28
CA THR A 225 -2.33 11.20 5.30
C THR A 225 -1.63 12.25 6.12
N SER A 226 -1.57 13.51 5.68
CA SER A 226 -0.94 14.57 6.45
C SER A 226 -1.70 14.90 7.74
N MET A 227 -2.99 14.55 7.84
CA MET A 227 -3.70 14.67 9.12
C MET A 227 -3.25 13.59 10.13
N LEU A 228 -2.73 12.46 9.65
CA LEU A 228 -2.14 11.39 10.47
C LEU A 228 -0.72 11.70 10.93
N SER A 229 -0.27 12.93 10.72
CA SER A 229 0.99 13.48 11.20
C SER A 229 0.67 14.32 12.44
N ALA A 230 0.41 13.66 13.57
CA ALA A 230 -0.12 14.34 14.74
C ALA A 230 0.90 15.34 15.33
N GLY A 231 0.52 16.61 15.31
CA GLY A 231 1.08 17.63 16.18
C GLY A 231 0.81 17.28 17.64
N ARG A 232 1.88 16.86 18.34
CA ARG A 232 2.08 16.61 19.78
C ARG A 232 2.58 15.18 20.04
N GLY A 233 3.90 15.01 19.89
CA GLY A 233 4.63 13.83 20.35
C GLY A 233 5.24 13.03 19.19
N ARG A 234 6.58 12.97 19.17
CA ARG A 234 7.43 12.37 18.10
C ARG A 234 7.25 10.86 17.85
N VAL A 235 6.19 10.22 18.33
CA VAL A 235 6.16 8.75 18.49
C VAL A 235 5.33 8.00 17.43
N SER A 236 4.48 8.68 16.66
CA SER A 236 3.68 8.03 15.63
C SER A 236 3.23 9.02 14.56
N ASP A 237 4.03 9.14 13.50
CA ASP A 237 3.69 9.94 12.30
C ASP A 237 3.69 8.99 11.10
N MET A 238 2.53 8.88 10.44
CA MET A 238 2.38 7.99 9.28
C MET A 238 3.24 8.45 8.11
N ASP A 239 3.28 9.76 7.82
CA ASP A 239 4.11 10.33 6.76
C ASP A 239 5.60 10.18 7.09
N ALA A 240 6.01 10.25 8.36
CA ALA A 240 7.39 9.96 8.76
C ALA A 240 7.75 8.49 8.53
N SER A 241 6.86 7.56 8.90
CA SER A 241 7.08 6.13 8.68
C SER A 241 7.20 5.77 7.20
N ILE A 242 6.41 6.42 6.33
CA ILE A 242 6.51 6.26 4.87
C ILE A 242 7.82 6.87 4.36
N ARG A 243 8.16 8.10 4.78
CA ARG A 243 9.42 8.77 4.37
C ARG A 243 10.67 7.98 4.71
N ILE A 244 10.71 7.32 5.87
CA ILE A 244 11.80 6.40 6.23
C ILE A 244 11.92 5.26 5.21
N SER A 245 10.80 4.65 4.82
CA SER A 245 10.78 3.59 3.81
C SER A 245 11.12 4.10 2.40
N LEU A 246 10.77 5.34 2.06
CA LEU A 246 11.14 5.94 0.76
C LEU A 246 12.63 6.34 0.69
N SER A 247 13.22 6.67 1.83
CA SER A 247 14.64 7.04 1.93
C SER A 247 15.57 5.83 2.06
N SER A 248 15.02 4.61 1.96
CA SER A 248 15.82 3.39 2.10
C SER A 248 16.82 3.24 0.94
N PRO A 249 18.07 2.80 1.22
CA PRO A 249 19.09 2.57 0.19
C PRO A 249 18.59 1.74 -1.00
N ARG A 250 17.78 0.70 -0.73
CA ARG A 250 17.23 -0.17 -1.78
C ARG A 250 16.32 0.56 -2.76
N LEU A 251 15.48 1.46 -2.26
CA LEU A 251 14.60 2.24 -3.13
C LEU A 251 15.40 3.33 -3.87
N THR A 252 16.28 4.03 -3.18
CA THR A 252 17.09 5.11 -3.77
C THR A 252 18.05 4.62 -4.86
N SER A 253 18.50 3.37 -4.78
CA SER A 253 19.30 2.70 -5.83
C SER A 253 18.50 2.24 -7.05
N SER A 254 17.16 2.30 -7.00
CA SER A 254 16.26 1.87 -8.08
C SER A 254 15.25 2.95 -8.44
N PRO A 255 15.61 3.94 -9.28
CA PRO A 255 14.69 5.01 -9.69
C PRO A 255 13.38 4.50 -10.30
N GLY A 256 13.44 3.41 -11.08
CA GLY A 256 12.25 2.81 -11.68
C GLY A 256 11.26 2.23 -10.66
N ALA A 257 11.71 1.88 -9.45
CA ALA A 257 10.81 1.48 -8.38
C ALA A 257 9.98 2.67 -7.86
N LEU A 258 10.60 3.85 -7.73
CA LEU A 258 9.90 5.06 -7.30
C LEU A 258 8.88 5.50 -8.34
N ASP A 259 9.25 5.51 -9.63
CA ASP A 259 8.33 5.82 -10.73
C ASP A 259 7.12 4.87 -10.76
N LEU A 260 7.37 3.58 -10.57
CA LEU A 260 6.31 2.56 -10.49
C LEU A 260 5.41 2.78 -9.27
N LEU A 261 5.97 3.12 -8.11
CA LEU A 261 5.20 3.39 -6.90
C LEU A 261 4.35 4.66 -7.04
N SER A 262 4.90 5.72 -7.64
CA SER A 262 4.17 6.93 -8.00
C SER A 262 3.01 6.62 -8.95
N LEU A 263 3.21 5.76 -9.94
CA LEU A 263 2.12 5.34 -10.82
C LEU A 263 1.05 4.52 -10.06
N LEU A 264 1.46 3.53 -9.25
CA LEU A 264 0.56 2.71 -8.43
C LEU A 264 -0.25 3.53 -7.42
N SER A 265 0.25 4.68 -6.98
CA SER A 265 -0.47 5.59 -6.07
C SER A 265 -1.85 5.96 -6.62
N MET A 266 -1.93 6.17 -7.93
CA MET A 266 -3.15 6.51 -8.65
C MET A 266 -4.03 5.33 -9.04
N LEU A 267 -3.61 4.08 -8.79
CA LEU A 267 -4.26 2.91 -9.35
C LEU A 267 -4.93 2.07 -8.25
N PRO A 268 -6.23 2.28 -7.98
CA PRO A 268 -6.93 1.60 -6.89
C PRO A 268 -7.00 0.08 -7.06
N ASP A 269 -6.94 -0.44 -8.29
CA ASP A 269 -6.97 -1.88 -8.57
C ASP A 269 -5.57 -2.48 -8.71
N GLY A 270 -4.51 -1.68 -8.58
CA GLY A 270 -3.12 -2.09 -8.82
C GLY A 270 -2.88 -2.55 -10.25
N LEU A 271 -1.78 -3.25 -10.51
CA LEU A 271 -1.42 -3.75 -11.85
C LEU A 271 -0.99 -5.23 -11.80
N SER A 272 -1.39 -6.02 -12.80
CA SER A 272 -0.85 -7.37 -12.99
C SER A 272 0.52 -7.33 -13.71
N ASP A 273 1.26 -8.43 -13.69
CA ASP A 273 2.50 -8.54 -14.48
C ASP A 273 2.26 -8.41 -15.98
N GLN A 274 1.09 -8.87 -16.45
CA GLN A 274 0.68 -8.66 -17.84
C GLN A 274 0.48 -7.17 -18.14
N ASP A 275 -0.20 -6.43 -17.26
CA ASP A 275 -0.41 -4.99 -17.42
C ASP A 275 0.95 -4.26 -17.44
N LEU A 276 1.87 -4.59 -16.53
CA LEU A 276 3.21 -3.97 -16.45
C LEU A 276 4.04 -4.19 -17.71
N LEU A 277 3.98 -5.38 -18.31
CA LEU A 277 4.75 -5.74 -19.49
C LEU A 277 4.14 -5.18 -20.79
N GLN A 278 2.81 -5.15 -20.90
CA GLN A 278 2.12 -4.75 -22.13
C GLN A 278 1.90 -3.23 -22.23
N SER A 279 1.88 -2.51 -21.11
CA SER A 279 1.66 -1.06 -21.10
C SER A 279 2.85 -0.23 -21.60
N GLN A 280 3.99 -0.87 -21.91
CA GLN A 280 5.21 -0.22 -22.44
C GLN A 280 5.60 1.04 -21.64
N LEU A 281 5.49 0.97 -20.32
CA LEU A 281 5.78 2.09 -19.44
C LEU A 281 7.23 2.55 -19.64
N PRO A 282 7.50 3.87 -19.71
CA PRO A 282 8.86 4.41 -19.78
C PRO A 282 9.57 4.33 -18.41
N ILE A 283 9.50 3.16 -17.77
CA ILE A 283 10.15 2.83 -16.51
C ILE A 283 11.30 1.88 -16.83
N LYS A 284 12.51 2.26 -16.40
CA LYS A 284 13.67 1.39 -16.51
C LYS A 284 13.47 0.14 -15.66
N ASP A 285 13.58 -1.03 -16.27
CA ASP A 285 13.51 -2.34 -15.63
C ASP A 285 12.28 -2.50 -14.70
N VAL A 286 11.07 -2.32 -15.23
CA VAL A 286 9.80 -2.31 -14.46
C VAL A 286 9.63 -3.51 -13.52
N LEU A 287 10.05 -4.71 -13.92
CA LEU A 287 9.97 -5.92 -13.08
C LEU A 287 11.00 -5.90 -11.93
N ALA A 288 12.18 -5.32 -12.15
CA ALA A 288 13.14 -5.08 -11.08
C ALA A 288 12.58 -4.04 -10.10
N GLY A 289 11.95 -2.98 -10.60
CA GLY A 289 11.20 -2.01 -9.80
C GLY A 289 10.12 -2.68 -8.93
N LYS A 290 9.29 -3.55 -9.53
CA LYS A 290 8.32 -4.38 -8.80
C LYS A 290 8.98 -5.20 -7.68
N SER A 291 10.10 -5.86 -7.97
CA SER A 291 10.82 -6.67 -6.99
C SER A 291 11.30 -5.84 -5.79
N VAL A 292 11.84 -4.64 -6.05
CA VAL A 292 12.26 -3.70 -4.99
C VAL A 292 11.07 -3.25 -4.15
N LEU A 293 9.93 -2.94 -4.76
CA LEU A 293 8.72 -2.53 -4.03
C LEU A 293 8.15 -3.65 -3.15
N LEU A 294 8.15 -4.89 -3.63
CA LEU A 294 7.76 -6.05 -2.83
C LEU A 294 8.76 -6.30 -1.69
N GLY A 295 10.06 -6.23 -1.99
CA GLY A 295 11.15 -6.43 -1.02
C GLY A 295 11.15 -5.39 0.11
N SER A 296 10.78 -4.14 -0.19
CA SER A 296 10.64 -3.04 0.78
C SER A 296 9.26 -2.99 1.46
N SER A 297 8.31 -3.82 1.04
CA SER A 297 6.91 -3.81 1.48
C SER A 297 6.18 -2.48 1.26
N LEU A 298 6.63 -1.66 0.31
CA LEU A 298 5.90 -0.48 -0.16
C LEU A 298 4.76 -0.85 -1.13
N ALA A 299 4.84 -2.06 -1.70
CA ALA A 299 3.77 -2.70 -2.44
C ALA A 299 3.63 -4.16 -2.00
N TYR A 300 2.48 -4.75 -2.31
CA TYR A 300 2.17 -6.16 -2.07
C TYR A 300 1.42 -6.74 -3.26
N ASN A 301 1.43 -8.07 -3.39
CA ASN A 301 0.52 -8.75 -4.31
C ASN A 301 -0.75 -9.13 -3.56
N ASP A 302 -1.90 -8.74 -4.08
CA ASP A 302 -3.19 -9.22 -3.58
C ASP A 302 -3.42 -10.70 -3.94
N ASP A 303 -4.55 -11.27 -3.54
CA ASP A 303 -4.89 -12.67 -3.81
C ASP A 303 -5.04 -12.95 -5.32
N ARG A 304 -5.25 -11.91 -6.13
CA ARG A 304 -5.31 -11.96 -7.60
C ARG A 304 -3.94 -11.73 -8.25
N LYS A 305 -2.86 -11.70 -7.47
CA LYS A 305 -1.47 -11.44 -7.89
C LYS A 305 -1.27 -10.08 -8.56
N ARG A 306 -2.12 -9.10 -8.22
CA ARG A 306 -1.98 -7.72 -8.67
C ARG A 306 -1.12 -6.95 -7.68
N LEU A 307 -0.17 -6.21 -8.20
CA LEU A 307 0.70 -5.33 -7.44
C LEU A 307 -0.10 -4.11 -6.99
N LYS A 308 -0.33 -3.99 -5.68
CA LYS A 308 -1.05 -2.88 -5.05
C LYS A 308 -0.15 -2.21 -4.01
N SER A 309 -0.48 -0.96 -3.69
CA SER A 309 0.08 -0.26 -2.53
C SER A 309 -1.05 0.08 -1.56
N LEU A 310 -0.72 0.14 -0.27
CA LEU A 310 -1.71 0.45 0.77
C LEU A 310 -2.17 1.90 0.67
N VAL A 311 -3.44 2.18 0.94
CA VAL A 311 -4.04 3.52 0.82
C VAL A 311 -3.18 4.61 1.47
N PRO A 312 -2.67 4.48 2.71
CA PRO A 312 -1.79 5.52 3.27
C PRO A 312 -0.51 5.77 2.46
N ILE A 313 0.09 4.73 1.87
CA ILE A 313 1.28 4.92 1.02
C ILE A 313 0.88 5.61 -0.28
N ARG A 314 -0.26 5.21 -0.87
CA ARG A 314 -0.79 5.81 -2.10
C ARG A 314 -1.08 7.29 -1.92
N GLU A 315 -1.80 7.66 -0.87
CA GLU A 315 -2.16 9.05 -0.57
C GLU A 315 -0.92 9.93 -0.32
N HIS A 316 0.09 9.41 0.38
CA HIS A 316 1.38 10.09 0.55
C HIS A 316 2.09 10.30 -0.80
N MET A 317 2.14 9.26 -1.64
CA MET A 317 2.78 9.32 -2.94
C MET A 317 2.06 10.26 -3.90
N GLU A 318 0.73 10.24 -3.98
CA GLU A 318 -0.04 11.17 -4.83
C GLU A 318 0.24 12.63 -4.46
N LYS A 319 0.44 12.93 -3.17
CA LYS A 319 0.69 14.28 -2.67
C LYS A 319 2.13 14.76 -2.87
N PHE A 320 3.12 13.95 -2.52
CA PHE A 320 4.53 14.38 -2.47
C PHE A 320 5.36 13.89 -3.65
N HIS A 321 4.92 12.84 -4.33
CA HIS A 321 5.62 12.19 -5.44
C HIS A 321 4.64 11.77 -6.56
N PRO A 322 3.85 12.71 -7.12
CA PRO A 322 2.88 12.38 -8.16
C PRO A 322 3.57 11.80 -9.41
N PRO A 323 2.93 10.88 -10.15
CA PRO A 323 3.55 10.26 -11.30
C PRO A 323 3.78 11.27 -12.43
N ALA A 324 4.88 11.07 -13.17
CA ALA A 324 5.18 11.83 -14.35
C ALA A 324 4.06 11.69 -15.41
N ARG A 325 3.77 12.79 -16.12
CA ARG A 325 2.74 12.81 -17.18
C ARG A 325 2.96 11.72 -18.24
N SER A 326 4.20 11.44 -18.61
CA SER A 326 4.56 10.39 -19.57
C SER A 326 4.14 8.98 -19.13
N LEU A 327 4.27 8.67 -17.83
CA LEU A 327 3.84 7.39 -17.26
C LEU A 327 2.31 7.24 -17.34
N VAL A 328 1.60 8.30 -16.94
CA VAL A 328 0.13 8.35 -16.97
C VAL A 328 -0.38 8.26 -18.41
N GLN A 329 0.26 8.93 -19.36
CA GLN A 329 -0.08 8.87 -20.79
C GLN A 329 0.15 7.47 -21.38
N ALA A 330 1.28 6.83 -21.09
CA ALA A 330 1.57 5.48 -21.57
C ALA A 330 0.49 4.49 -21.09
N LEU A 331 0.14 4.54 -19.80
CA LEU A 331 -0.88 3.67 -19.24
C LEU A 331 -2.28 3.97 -19.78
N ARG A 332 -2.62 5.24 -20.01
CA ARG A 332 -3.90 5.63 -20.63
C ARG A 332 -4.01 5.11 -22.05
N LYS A 333 -2.95 5.24 -22.87
CA LYS A 333 -2.89 4.70 -24.24
C LYS A 333 -3.07 3.19 -24.24
N TYR A 334 -2.44 2.49 -23.31
CA TYR A 334 -2.61 1.05 -23.14
C TYR A 334 -4.06 0.66 -22.88
N PHE A 335 -4.72 1.29 -21.90
CA PHE A 335 -6.13 0.98 -21.61
C PHE A 335 -7.09 1.42 -22.71
N HIS A 336 -6.80 2.53 -23.38
CA HIS A 336 -7.58 2.96 -24.55
C HIS A 336 -7.52 1.91 -25.66
N LEU A 337 -6.32 1.42 -25.99
CA LEU A 337 -6.13 0.35 -26.98
C LEU A 337 -6.90 -0.92 -26.60
N LEU A 338 -6.87 -1.32 -25.32
CA LEU A 338 -7.63 -2.49 -24.87
C LEU A 338 -9.14 -2.31 -25.06
N LEU A 339 -9.66 -1.13 -24.74
CA LEU A 339 -11.07 -0.80 -24.93
C LEU A 339 -11.45 -0.73 -26.41
N ASP A 340 -10.59 -0.17 -27.27
CA ASP A 340 -10.83 -0.07 -28.71
C ASP A 340 -10.84 -1.47 -29.34
N LEU A 341 -9.88 -2.32 -28.99
CA LEU A 341 -9.85 -3.72 -29.41
C LEU A 341 -11.14 -4.46 -29.01
N TYR A 342 -11.66 -4.20 -27.81
CA TYR A 342 -12.95 -4.75 -27.40
C TYR A 342 -14.12 -4.25 -28.28
N THR A 343 -14.12 -2.98 -28.69
CA THR A 343 -15.19 -2.42 -29.53
C THR A 343 -15.12 -2.87 -30.99
N GLU A 344 -13.90 -3.03 -31.54
CA GLU A 344 -13.66 -3.41 -32.93
C GLU A 344 -13.84 -4.91 -33.18
N TYR A 345 -13.38 -5.76 -32.25
CA TYR A 345 -13.38 -7.22 -32.42
C TYR A 345 -14.55 -7.87 -31.67
N ARG A 346 -15.66 -8.09 -32.39
CA ARG A 346 -16.78 -8.91 -31.90
C ARG A 346 -16.55 -10.39 -32.25
N GLY A 347 -16.42 -11.27 -31.25
CA GLY A 347 -16.22 -12.71 -31.47
C GLY A 347 -15.46 -13.44 -30.36
N SER A 348 -14.72 -14.49 -30.71
CA SER A 348 -14.07 -15.43 -29.77
C SER A 348 -13.05 -14.80 -28.82
N HIS A 349 -12.43 -13.66 -29.18
CA HIS A 349 -11.46 -12.94 -28.34
C HIS A 349 -12.09 -11.91 -27.40
N GLN A 350 -13.41 -11.70 -27.47
CA GLN A 350 -14.11 -10.74 -26.62
C GLN A 350 -14.01 -11.11 -25.13
N ALA A 351 -14.05 -12.41 -24.82
CA ALA A 351 -13.90 -12.90 -23.44
C ALA A 351 -12.52 -12.60 -22.86
N ASP A 352 -11.46 -12.71 -23.66
CA ASP A 352 -10.08 -12.44 -23.22
C ASP A 352 -9.90 -10.95 -22.90
N HIS A 353 -10.44 -10.06 -23.75
CA HIS A 353 -10.40 -8.62 -23.49
C HIS A 353 -11.24 -8.22 -22.28
N VAL A 354 -12.41 -8.84 -22.06
CA VAL A 354 -13.21 -8.61 -20.84
C VAL A 354 -12.42 -9.01 -19.60
N ASN A 355 -11.79 -10.19 -19.61
CA ASN A 355 -10.97 -10.68 -18.50
C ASN A 355 -9.75 -9.78 -18.21
N GLN A 356 -9.28 -9.02 -19.21
CA GLN A 356 -8.18 -8.09 -19.06
C GLN A 356 -8.63 -6.68 -18.60
N ILE A 357 -9.77 -6.19 -19.09
CA ILE A 357 -10.29 -4.85 -18.78
C ILE A 357 -10.99 -4.83 -17.41
N GLN A 358 -11.79 -5.85 -17.10
CA GLN A 358 -12.64 -5.86 -15.91
C GLN A 358 -11.86 -5.70 -14.58
N PRO A 359 -10.68 -6.33 -14.40
CA PRO A 359 -9.87 -6.12 -13.20
C PRO A 359 -9.24 -4.73 -13.09
N ASN A 360 -9.30 -3.92 -14.15
CA ASN A 360 -8.68 -2.60 -14.24
C ASN A 360 -9.74 -1.46 -14.25
N LEU A 361 -11.03 -1.73 -14.02
CA LEU A 361 -12.09 -0.72 -14.17
C LEU A 361 -11.90 0.52 -13.29
N GLY A 362 -11.51 0.35 -12.03
CA GLY A 362 -11.21 1.45 -11.13
C GLY A 362 -9.96 2.22 -11.56
N ASN A 363 -8.95 1.54 -12.10
CA ASN A 363 -7.78 2.19 -12.71
C ASN A 363 -8.18 3.08 -13.89
N VAL A 364 -8.93 2.52 -14.85
CA VAL A 364 -9.38 3.27 -16.03
C VAL A 364 -10.26 4.45 -15.61
N HIS A 365 -11.22 4.22 -14.73
CA HIS A 365 -12.09 5.28 -14.22
C HIS A 365 -11.28 6.42 -13.56
N ARG A 366 -10.26 6.09 -12.76
CA ARG A 366 -9.40 7.08 -12.11
C ARG A 366 -8.55 7.87 -13.11
N LEU A 367 -7.96 7.20 -14.10
CA LEU A 367 -7.18 7.84 -15.16
C LEU A 367 -8.03 8.80 -16.01
N LEU A 368 -9.24 8.38 -16.40
CA LEU A 368 -10.16 9.19 -17.18
C LEU A 368 -10.72 10.36 -16.38
N HIS A 369 -11.10 10.14 -15.12
CA HIS A 369 -11.56 11.21 -14.25
C HIS A 369 -10.54 12.35 -14.13
N GLN A 370 -9.25 12.02 -14.04
CA GLN A 370 -8.19 13.03 -14.01
C GLN A 370 -7.92 13.67 -15.37
N GLY A 371 -8.09 12.94 -16.47
CA GLY A 371 -7.88 13.47 -17.82
C GLY A 371 -9.04 14.31 -18.35
N LEU A 372 -10.26 14.17 -17.81
CA LEU A 372 -11.43 14.99 -18.19
C LEU A 372 -11.36 16.38 -17.54
N GLN A 373 -10.33 17.13 -17.91
CA GLN A 373 -10.09 18.52 -17.52
C GLN A 373 -9.85 19.35 -18.79
N ALA A 374 -10.37 20.58 -18.83
CA ALA A 374 -10.35 21.42 -20.04
C ALA A 374 -8.93 21.78 -20.52
N ASP A 375 -7.94 21.74 -19.62
CA ASP A 375 -6.53 22.03 -19.88
C ASP A 375 -5.69 20.79 -20.26
N ASN A 376 -6.32 19.61 -20.36
CA ASN A 376 -5.63 18.39 -20.77
C ASN A 376 -5.32 18.42 -22.29
N PRO A 377 -4.04 18.33 -22.70
CA PRO A 377 -3.67 18.30 -24.12
C PRO A 377 -4.20 17.06 -24.86
N ASP A 378 -4.46 15.96 -24.15
CA ASP A 378 -4.97 14.71 -24.70
C ASP A 378 -6.49 14.56 -24.41
N LEU A 379 -7.23 15.67 -24.36
CA LEU A 379 -8.64 15.68 -23.96
C LEU A 379 -9.52 14.88 -24.92
N GLU A 380 -9.31 14.99 -26.23
CA GLU A 380 -10.09 14.28 -27.25
C GLU A 380 -9.96 12.76 -27.11
N ASP A 381 -8.73 12.25 -27.00
CA ASP A 381 -8.46 10.83 -26.73
C ASP A 381 -9.07 10.37 -25.41
N THR A 382 -9.08 11.24 -24.40
CA THR A 382 -9.67 10.94 -23.09
C THR A 382 -11.19 10.85 -23.18
N ILE A 383 -11.85 11.73 -23.95
CA ILE A 383 -13.28 11.66 -24.23
C ILE A 383 -13.58 10.37 -25.00
N ALA A 384 -12.86 10.08 -26.07
CA ALA A 384 -13.03 8.86 -26.86
C ALA A 384 -12.92 7.59 -25.98
N CYS A 385 -11.87 7.50 -25.17
CA CYS A 385 -11.67 6.39 -24.23
C CYS A 385 -12.80 6.30 -23.18
N THR A 386 -13.36 7.44 -22.74
CA THR A 386 -14.52 7.47 -21.83
C THR A 386 -15.78 6.90 -22.51
N LEU A 387 -16.00 7.20 -23.78
CA LEU A 387 -17.11 6.61 -24.57
C LEU A 387 -16.92 5.10 -24.75
N SER A 388 -15.70 4.65 -25.06
CA SER A 388 -15.38 3.22 -25.16
C SER A 388 -15.58 2.49 -23.83
N LEU A 389 -15.16 3.08 -22.70
CA LEU A 389 -15.41 2.54 -21.36
C LEU A 389 -16.91 2.46 -21.06
N ASN A 390 -17.70 3.48 -21.40
CA ASN A 390 -19.14 3.45 -21.20
C ASN A 390 -19.80 2.33 -22.00
N THR A 391 -19.38 2.14 -23.26
CA THR A 391 -19.85 1.05 -24.12
C THR A 391 -19.52 -0.31 -23.52
N PHE A 392 -18.28 -0.50 -23.05
CA PHE A 392 -17.85 -1.71 -22.34
C PHE A 392 -18.69 -1.95 -21.07
N SER A 393 -18.90 -0.91 -20.26
CA SER A 393 -19.64 -0.96 -19.01
C SER A 393 -21.09 -1.41 -19.21
N ILE A 394 -21.77 -0.87 -20.23
CA ILE A 394 -23.14 -1.27 -20.60
C ILE A 394 -23.15 -2.72 -21.09
N ALA A 395 -22.26 -3.07 -22.02
CA ALA A 395 -22.21 -4.41 -22.61
C ALA A 395 -21.87 -5.52 -21.60
N THR A 396 -21.20 -5.18 -20.51
CA THR A 396 -20.86 -6.10 -19.42
C THR A 396 -21.85 -6.04 -18.23
N GLY A 397 -22.93 -5.28 -18.34
CA GLY A 397 -24.00 -5.21 -17.34
C GLY A 397 -23.73 -4.29 -16.14
N HIS A 398 -22.68 -3.46 -16.18
CA HIS A 398 -22.36 -2.47 -15.14
C HIS A 398 -23.14 -1.15 -15.32
N GLY A 399 -23.80 -0.96 -16.47
CA GLY A 399 -24.62 0.21 -16.78
C GLY A 399 -23.79 1.44 -17.19
N ARG A 400 -24.47 2.60 -17.27
CA ARG A 400 -23.83 3.87 -17.67
C ARG A 400 -22.84 4.35 -16.60
N ILE A 401 -21.65 4.75 -17.02
CA ILE A 401 -20.63 5.29 -16.10
C ILE A 401 -20.91 6.77 -15.78
N ARG A 402 -20.64 7.18 -14.53
CA ARG A 402 -20.84 8.57 -14.07
C ARG A 402 -19.97 9.60 -14.79
N LEU A 403 -18.83 9.18 -15.37
CA LEU A 403 -17.96 10.08 -16.13
C LEU A 403 -18.64 10.66 -17.38
N MET A 404 -19.68 10.01 -17.90
CA MET A 404 -20.46 10.52 -19.03
C MET A 404 -21.08 11.89 -18.74
N ASP A 405 -21.37 12.19 -17.47
CA ASP A 405 -22.02 13.44 -17.07
C ASP A 405 -21.05 14.64 -17.13
N LYS A 406 -19.74 14.38 -17.17
CA LYS A 406 -18.70 15.41 -17.30
C LYS A 406 -18.34 15.75 -18.74
N ILE A 407 -18.68 14.90 -19.71
CA ILE A 407 -18.31 15.10 -21.11
C ILE A 407 -18.88 16.41 -21.69
N PRO A 408 -20.16 16.76 -21.46
CA PRO A 408 -20.73 18.00 -22.02
C PRO A 408 -19.95 19.27 -21.61
N ASP A 409 -19.42 19.30 -20.39
CA ASP A 409 -18.70 20.46 -19.85
C ASP A 409 -17.32 20.67 -20.50
N VAL A 410 -16.72 19.62 -21.04
CA VAL A 410 -15.35 19.62 -21.60
C VAL A 410 -15.31 19.42 -23.12
N LEU A 411 -16.42 19.01 -23.72
CA LEU A 411 -16.50 18.73 -25.15
C LEU A 411 -16.50 20.04 -25.95
N GLN A 412 -15.46 20.24 -26.75
CA GLN A 412 -15.33 21.48 -27.54
C GLN A 412 -16.41 21.54 -28.63
N PRO A 413 -16.99 22.73 -28.91
CA PRO A 413 -18.08 22.88 -29.89
C PRO A 413 -17.69 22.46 -31.32
N ASN A 414 -16.41 22.57 -31.66
CA ASN A 414 -15.94 22.39 -33.04
C ASN A 414 -15.66 20.93 -33.41
N ASN A 415 -15.63 20.00 -32.44
CA ASN A 415 -15.29 18.59 -32.70
C ASN A 415 -16.54 17.74 -33.01
N HIS A 416 -17.07 17.92 -34.22
CA HIS A 416 -18.31 17.29 -34.69
C HIS A 416 -18.27 15.76 -34.61
N GLU A 417 -17.12 15.13 -34.85
CA GLU A 417 -16.99 13.67 -34.78
C GLU A 417 -17.22 13.14 -33.36
N LEU A 418 -16.60 13.77 -32.36
CA LEU A 418 -16.79 13.40 -30.96
C LEU A 418 -18.22 13.68 -30.49
N HIS A 419 -18.86 14.77 -30.95
CA HIS A 419 -20.27 15.04 -30.67
C HIS A 419 -21.17 13.91 -31.19
N VAL A 420 -20.99 13.48 -32.44
CA VAL A 420 -21.77 12.37 -33.02
C VAL A 420 -21.53 11.08 -32.24
N LYS A 421 -20.28 10.76 -31.89
CA LYS A 421 -19.93 9.58 -31.09
C LYS A 421 -20.55 9.63 -29.68
N PHE A 422 -20.51 10.78 -29.02
CA PHE A 422 -21.11 10.98 -27.70
C PHE A 422 -22.63 10.77 -27.74
N ILE A 423 -23.32 11.46 -28.65
CA ILE A 423 -24.77 11.36 -28.82
C ILE A 423 -25.16 9.90 -29.10
N THR A 424 -24.50 9.25 -30.06
CA THR A 424 -24.74 7.84 -30.40
C THR A 424 -24.57 6.91 -29.20
N THR A 425 -23.57 7.16 -28.36
CA THR A 425 -23.28 6.36 -27.16
C THR A 425 -24.36 6.57 -26.09
N VAL A 426 -24.82 7.81 -25.88
CA VAL A 426 -25.92 8.12 -24.96
C VAL A 426 -27.21 7.44 -25.42
N PHE A 427 -27.55 7.53 -26.70
CA PHE A 427 -28.74 6.86 -27.25
C PHE A 427 -28.72 5.35 -27.06
N LYS A 428 -27.61 4.68 -27.40
CA LYS A 428 -27.47 3.23 -27.19
C LYS A 428 -27.69 2.85 -25.73
N SER A 429 -27.16 3.64 -24.80
CA SER A 429 -27.34 3.39 -23.36
C SER A 429 -28.79 3.49 -22.89
N LEU A 430 -29.60 4.32 -23.53
CA LEU A 430 -31.03 4.48 -23.23
C LEU A 430 -31.87 3.35 -23.82
N LEU A 431 -31.47 2.80 -24.97
CA LEU A 431 -32.18 1.70 -25.64
C LEU A 431 -32.03 0.37 -24.88
N ASP A 432 -30.91 0.15 -24.19
CA ASP A 432 -30.65 -1.06 -23.39
C ASP A 432 -31.31 -1.03 -22.00
N GLN A 433 -31.93 0.08 -21.59
CA GLN A 433 -32.85 0.14 -20.45
C GLN A 433 -34.30 -0.11 -20.91
N PRO A 434 -35.19 -0.69 -20.07
CA PRO A 434 -36.59 -0.84 -20.44
C PRO A 434 -37.23 0.54 -20.69
N ILE A 435 -37.39 0.89 -21.97
CA ILE A 435 -37.93 2.17 -22.43
C ILE A 435 -39.40 2.23 -22.00
N LYS A 436 -39.70 3.03 -20.97
CA LYS A 436 -41.08 3.19 -20.48
C LYS A 436 -41.97 4.03 -21.40
N ASN A 437 -41.39 4.93 -22.19
CA ASN A 437 -42.14 5.75 -23.16
C ASN A 437 -41.21 6.27 -24.29
N PRO A 438 -41.45 5.89 -25.57
CA PRO A 438 -40.70 6.35 -26.75
C PRO A 438 -40.67 7.87 -26.93
N GLU A 439 -41.69 8.59 -26.49
CA GLU A 439 -41.80 10.05 -26.65
C GLU A 439 -40.78 10.81 -25.79
N THR A 440 -40.45 10.31 -24.60
CA THR A 440 -39.40 10.87 -23.72
C THR A 440 -38.00 10.70 -24.30
N LEU A 441 -37.78 9.62 -25.06
CA LEU A 441 -36.53 9.36 -25.76
C LEU A 441 -36.35 10.34 -26.92
N ALA A 442 -37.42 10.59 -27.68
CA ALA A 442 -37.45 11.61 -28.73
C ALA A 442 -37.33 13.03 -28.17
N ALA A 443 -37.84 13.32 -26.98
CA ALA A 443 -37.68 14.63 -26.34
C ALA A 443 -36.21 14.88 -25.91
N HIS A 444 -35.55 13.94 -25.22
CA HIS A 444 -34.13 14.05 -24.87
C HIS A 444 -33.22 14.08 -26.10
N ALA A 445 -33.56 13.31 -27.14
CA ALA A 445 -32.91 13.34 -28.43
C ALA A 445 -32.91 14.75 -29.04
N ILE A 446 -34.08 15.37 -29.07
CA ILE A 446 -34.31 16.66 -29.71
C ILE A 446 -33.73 17.79 -28.87
N GLU A 447 -33.82 17.75 -27.54
CA GLU A 447 -33.22 18.75 -26.64
C GLU A 447 -31.69 18.77 -26.76
N HIS A 448 -31.05 17.60 -26.91
CA HIS A 448 -29.61 17.53 -27.14
C HIS A 448 -29.19 17.85 -28.59
N LEU A 449 -30.05 17.59 -29.59
CA LEU A 449 -29.80 17.99 -30.98
C LEU A 449 -30.03 19.48 -31.22
N GLN A 450 -30.94 20.15 -30.48
CA GLN A 450 -31.15 21.59 -30.56
C GLN A 450 -29.91 22.40 -30.13
N HIS A 451 -29.10 21.87 -29.21
CA HIS A 451 -27.78 22.44 -28.90
C HIS A 451 -26.75 22.29 -30.03
N VAL A 452 -26.94 21.34 -30.95
CA VAL A 452 -26.09 21.15 -32.14
C VAL A 452 -26.57 22.05 -33.29
N ASP A 453 -27.89 22.23 -33.46
CA ASP A 453 -28.45 23.13 -34.48
C ASP A 453 -28.11 24.61 -34.22
N ASP A 454 -28.02 25.04 -32.96
CA ASP A 454 -27.52 26.40 -32.62
C ASP A 454 -26.02 26.59 -32.96
N LEU A 455 -25.24 25.50 -33.09
CA LEU A 455 -23.82 25.54 -33.46
C LEU A 455 -23.60 25.47 -34.98
N VAL A 456 -24.46 24.77 -35.72
CA VAL A 456 -24.36 24.62 -37.19
C VAL A 456 -24.80 25.90 -37.93
N ILE A 457 -25.65 26.74 -37.33
CA ILE A 457 -26.15 27.97 -37.99
C ILE A 457 -25.18 29.16 -37.88
N HIS A 458 -24.10 29.07 -37.09
CA HIS A 458 -23.13 30.17 -36.91
C HIS A 458 -21.68 29.88 -37.36
N GLY A 459 -21.42 28.72 -37.97
CA GLY A 459 -20.14 28.42 -38.63
C GLY A 459 -20.34 28.20 -40.13
N GLY A 460 -20.33 29.29 -40.90
CA GLY A 460 -20.34 29.27 -42.38
C GLY A 460 -19.03 28.82 -42.99
#